data_AF-A0A6A7C9A9-F1
#
_entry.id   AF-A0A6A7C9A9-F1
#
_cell.length_a   1.000
_cell.length_b   1.000
_cell.length_c   1.000
_cell.angle_alpha   90.00
_cell.angle_beta   90.00
_cell.angle_gamma   90.00
#
_symmetry.space_group_name_H-M   'P 1'
#
loop_
_entity.id
_entity.type
_entity.pdbx_description
1 polymer ?
#
loop_
_entity_poly.entity_id
_entity_poly.type
_entity_poly.pdbx_seq_one_letter_code
_entity_poly.pdbx_strand_id
1 'polypeptide(L)'
;PQRPNLSQILANTSPAPWTLAAFIAYLASNHCLETLEFTMDARRYRSHYSSMMERATDGQLPPNQDRDLVQSLWTRLIRAYIRPNGTREVNLSSDVRDPILCVHEQMGEMPPDPDHLKPAVDQMYDLMESSVLVPFLNSLSP
;
A
#
# COMPACT_ATOMS: atom_id res chain seq x y z
N PRO A 1 12.33 12.59 -25.40
CA PRO A 1 12.59 11.78 -24.18
C PRO A 1 11.80 10.47 -24.18
N GLN A 2 12.42 9.37 -23.76
CA GLN A 2 11.76 8.07 -23.65
C GLN A 2 10.71 8.13 -22.53
N ARG A 3 9.51 7.59 -22.78
CA ARG A 3 8.46 7.51 -21.76
C ARG A 3 8.92 6.57 -20.63
N PRO A 4 8.87 6.99 -19.35
CA PRO A 4 9.30 6.16 -18.23
C PRO A 4 8.28 5.07 -17.90
N ASN A 5 8.72 4.03 -17.21
CA ASN A 5 7.84 3.03 -16.61
C ASN A 5 7.41 3.44 -15.18
N LEU A 6 6.44 2.72 -14.61
CA LEU A 6 5.90 3.02 -13.28
C LEU A 6 6.99 2.99 -12.20
N SER A 7 7.89 1.99 -12.24
CA SER A 7 8.98 1.85 -11.28
C SER A 7 9.89 3.08 -11.26
N GLN A 8 10.26 3.62 -12.42
CA GLN A 8 11.10 4.82 -12.54
C GLN A 8 10.42 6.06 -11.94
N ILE A 9 9.11 6.22 -12.16
CA ILE A 9 8.31 7.31 -11.60
C ILE A 9 8.25 7.18 -10.07
N LEU A 10 7.92 6.01 -9.55
CA LEU A 10 7.80 5.76 -8.11
C LEU A 10 9.15 5.85 -7.38
N ALA A 11 10.24 5.50 -8.04
CA ALA A 11 11.60 5.71 -7.54
C ALA A 11 12.09 7.17 -7.67
N ASN A 12 11.27 8.07 -8.24
CA ASN A 12 11.62 9.46 -8.51
C ASN A 12 12.91 9.62 -9.34
N THR A 13 13.09 8.74 -10.33
CA THR A 13 14.26 8.72 -11.25
C THR A 13 13.89 9.11 -12.68
N SER A 14 12.60 9.29 -12.96
CA SER A 14 12.10 9.72 -14.26
C SER A 14 12.37 11.22 -14.52
N PRO A 15 12.64 11.61 -15.79
CA PRO A 15 12.85 13.01 -16.14
C PRO A 15 11.53 13.79 -16.20
N ALA A 16 11.62 15.11 -16.13
CA ALA A 16 10.49 15.99 -16.42
C ALA A 16 9.94 15.75 -17.85
N PRO A 17 8.61 15.81 -18.06
CA PRO A 17 7.58 16.22 -17.09
C PRO A 17 7.05 15.09 -16.19
N TRP A 18 7.44 13.84 -16.41
CA TRP A 18 6.86 12.65 -15.76
C TRP A 18 7.47 12.33 -14.39
N THR A 19 7.48 13.30 -13.48
CA THR A 19 8.06 13.16 -12.13
C THR A 19 7.10 12.45 -11.16
N LEU A 20 7.61 11.98 -10.01
CA LEU A 20 6.76 11.45 -8.93
C LEU A 20 5.72 12.48 -8.47
N ALA A 21 6.13 13.75 -8.33
CA ALA A 21 5.23 14.82 -7.92
C ALA A 21 4.10 15.05 -8.94
N ALA A 22 4.40 14.99 -10.24
CA ALA A 22 3.40 15.10 -11.28
C ALA A 22 2.43 13.90 -11.27
N PHE A 23 2.95 12.69 -11.00
CA PHE A 23 2.12 11.49 -10.88
C PHE A 23 1.18 11.54 -9.68
N ILE A 24 1.67 11.99 -8.51
CA ILE A 24 0.85 12.20 -7.31
C ILE A 24 -0.26 13.22 -7.58
N ALA A 25 0.07 14.33 -8.23
CA ALA A 25 -0.91 15.36 -8.59
C ALA A 25 -1.99 14.79 -9.54
N TYR A 26 -1.56 14.00 -10.54
CA TYR A 26 -2.48 13.33 -11.45
C TYR A 26 -3.43 12.36 -10.73
N LEU A 27 -2.90 11.50 -9.86
CA LEU A 27 -3.72 10.56 -9.08
C LEU A 27 -4.73 11.29 -8.19
N ALA A 28 -4.31 12.39 -7.54
CA ALA A 28 -5.19 13.21 -6.70
C ALA A 28 -6.35 13.82 -7.50
N SER A 29 -6.08 14.35 -8.70
CA SER A 29 -7.11 14.92 -9.58
C SER A 29 -8.08 13.88 -10.15
N ASN A 30 -7.66 12.61 -10.25
CA ASN A 30 -8.48 11.52 -10.78
C ASN A 30 -9.12 10.66 -9.67
N HIS A 31 -9.06 11.08 -8.41
CA HIS A 31 -9.57 10.31 -7.27
C HIS A 31 -9.01 8.87 -7.22
N CYS A 32 -7.71 8.71 -7.45
CA CYS A 32 -7.00 7.41 -7.42
C CYS A 32 -5.79 7.44 -6.48
N LEU A 33 -5.63 8.49 -5.68
CA LEU A 33 -4.46 8.68 -4.83
C LEU A 33 -4.36 7.60 -3.75
N GLU A 34 -5.49 7.11 -3.27
CA GLU A 34 -5.60 6.06 -2.26
C GLU A 34 -4.92 4.76 -2.69
N THR A 35 -4.84 4.47 -3.99
CA THR A 35 -4.10 3.32 -4.54
C THR A 35 -2.61 3.43 -4.22
N LEU A 36 -2.00 4.59 -4.47
CA LEU A 36 -0.59 4.83 -4.18
C LEU A 36 -0.35 4.89 -2.66
N GLU A 37 -1.20 5.61 -1.93
CA GLU A 37 -1.07 5.75 -0.48
C GLU A 37 -1.18 4.41 0.25
N PHE A 38 -2.07 3.52 -0.20
CA PHE A 38 -2.16 2.16 0.33
C PHE A 38 -0.85 1.39 0.17
N THR A 39 -0.22 1.41 -1.00
CA THR A 39 1.07 0.70 -1.22
C THR A 39 2.18 1.25 -0.31
N MET A 40 2.21 2.57 -0.09
CA MET A 40 3.17 3.22 0.80
C MET A 40 2.93 2.87 2.27
N ASP A 41 1.68 2.91 2.72
CA ASP A 41 1.29 2.57 4.09
C ASP A 41 1.51 1.08 4.38
N ALA A 42 1.25 0.19 3.41
CA ALA A 42 1.53 -1.24 3.53
C ALA A 42 3.05 -1.52 3.65
N ARG A 43 3.88 -0.82 2.87
CA ARG A 43 5.34 -0.88 3.00
C ARG A 43 5.81 -0.37 4.36
N ARG A 44 5.22 0.73 4.86
CA ARG A 44 5.50 1.27 6.18
C ARG A 44 5.14 0.27 7.28
N TYR A 45 3.98 -0.36 7.17
CA TYR A 45 3.55 -1.43 8.09
C TYR A 45 4.57 -2.57 8.14
N ARG A 46 4.98 -3.10 6.98
CA ARG A 46 6.02 -4.14 6.88
C ARG A 46 7.31 -3.72 7.59
N SER A 47 7.79 -2.49 7.36
CA SER A 47 8.99 -1.99 8.02
C SER A 47 8.86 -1.96 9.55
N HIS A 48 7.73 -1.47 10.07
CA HIS A 48 7.50 -1.44 11.52
C HIS A 48 7.34 -2.84 12.11
N TYR A 49 6.70 -3.76 11.39
CA TYR A 49 6.58 -5.17 11.78
C TYR A 49 7.96 -5.82 11.88
N SER A 50 8.83 -5.66 10.87
CA SER A 50 10.20 -6.19 10.90
C SER A 50 11.01 -5.65 12.07
N SER A 51 10.99 -4.32 12.29
CA SER A 51 11.71 -3.71 13.43
C SER A 51 11.15 -4.15 14.79
N MET A 52 9.84 -4.43 14.90
CA MET A 52 9.24 -5.02 16.09
C MET A 52 9.75 -6.45 16.32
N MET A 53 9.81 -7.26 15.26
CA MET A 53 10.30 -8.65 15.34
C MET A 53 11.79 -8.73 15.67
N GLU A 54 12.60 -7.79 15.20
CA GLU A 54 14.03 -7.68 15.57
C GLU A 54 14.25 -7.41 17.06
N ARG A 55 13.24 -6.85 17.75
CA ARG A 55 13.27 -6.60 19.20
C ARG A 55 12.77 -7.78 20.04
N ALA A 56 12.27 -8.83 19.39
CA ALA A 56 12.00 -10.09 20.08
C ALA A 56 13.34 -10.69 20.53
N THR A 57 13.50 -10.90 21.82
CA THR A 57 14.58 -11.73 22.37
C THR A 57 14.22 -13.21 22.18
N ASP A 58 15.24 -14.08 22.12
CA ASP A 58 15.02 -15.49 21.82
C ASP A 58 14.00 -16.13 22.78
N GLY A 59 12.91 -16.65 22.22
CA GLY A 59 11.78 -17.23 22.96
C GLY A 59 10.80 -16.25 23.62
N GLN A 60 10.95 -14.93 23.45
CA GLN A 60 10.06 -13.92 24.03
C GLN A 60 9.36 -13.08 22.97
N LEU A 61 8.13 -12.66 23.26
CA LEU A 61 7.38 -11.76 22.40
C LEU A 61 7.99 -10.35 22.40
N PRO A 62 7.85 -9.59 21.30
CA PRO A 62 8.20 -8.17 21.28
C PRO A 62 7.49 -7.38 22.41
N PRO A 63 8.06 -6.24 22.85
CA PRO A 63 7.42 -5.38 23.84
C PRO A 63 5.98 -5.02 23.47
N ASN A 64 5.07 -5.01 24.45
CA ASN A 64 3.64 -4.73 24.21
C ASN A 64 3.42 -3.42 23.46
N GLN A 65 4.17 -2.37 23.81
CA GLN A 65 4.08 -1.07 23.14
C GLN A 65 4.39 -1.13 21.64
N ASP A 66 5.38 -1.95 21.24
CA ASP A 66 5.73 -2.13 19.83
C ASP A 66 4.63 -2.94 19.12
N ARG A 67 4.08 -3.96 19.78
CA ARG A 67 2.93 -4.73 19.28
C ARG A 67 1.69 -3.87 19.07
N ASP A 68 1.32 -3.06 20.06
CA ASP A 68 0.17 -2.15 20.00
C ASP A 68 0.31 -1.12 18.87
N LEU A 69 1.52 -0.56 18.70
CA LEU A 69 1.82 0.35 17.60
C LEU A 69 1.57 -0.31 16.24
N VAL A 70 2.12 -1.51 16.03
CA VAL A 70 2.01 -2.24 14.77
C VAL A 70 0.57 -2.70 14.52
N GLN A 71 -0.14 -3.16 15.53
CA GLN A 71 -1.58 -3.48 15.44
C GLN A 71 -2.42 -2.26 15.05
N SER A 72 -2.09 -1.08 15.59
CA SER A 72 -2.78 0.17 15.22
C SER A 72 -2.55 0.53 13.74
N LEU A 73 -1.38 0.22 13.18
CA LEU A 73 -1.08 0.44 11.76
C LEU A 73 -1.90 -0.51 10.89
N TRP A 74 -1.93 -1.81 11.23
CA TRP A 74 -2.79 -2.79 10.55
C TRP A 74 -4.26 -2.36 10.55
N THR A 75 -4.79 -2.04 11.73
CA THR A 75 -6.20 -1.65 11.87
C THR A 75 -6.54 -0.41 11.05
N ARG A 76 -5.63 0.57 10.97
CA ARG A 76 -5.80 1.75 10.12
C ARG A 76 -5.80 1.40 8.64
N LEU A 77 -4.88 0.54 8.19
CA LEU A 77 -4.84 0.05 6.82
C LEU A 77 -6.17 -0.61 6.43
N ILE A 78 -6.65 -1.55 7.25
CA ILE A 78 -7.88 -2.29 6.96
C ILE A 78 -9.10 -1.35 6.91
N ARG A 79 -9.23 -0.47 7.90
CA ARG A 79 -10.37 0.47 7.98
C ARG A 79 -10.38 1.50 6.86
N ALA A 80 -9.21 1.99 6.44
CA ALA A 80 -9.12 3.03 5.43
C ALA A 80 -9.27 2.45 4.01
N TYR A 81 -8.57 1.36 3.71
CA TYR A 81 -8.37 0.92 2.33
C TYR A 81 -9.06 -0.40 1.96
N ILE A 82 -9.30 -1.30 2.93
CA ILE A 82 -9.74 -2.68 2.63
C ILE A 82 -11.23 -2.88 2.91
N ARG A 83 -11.79 -2.24 3.94
CA ARG A 83 -13.21 -2.42 4.30
C ARG A 83 -14.11 -1.87 3.18
N PRO A 84 -15.15 -2.63 2.79
CA PRO A 84 -16.14 -2.17 1.84
C PRO A 84 -16.82 -0.87 2.27
N ASN A 85 -17.13 -0.02 1.30
CA ASN A 85 -17.78 1.28 1.45
C ASN A 85 -16.92 2.32 2.20
N GLY A 86 -15.60 2.12 2.24
CA GLY A 86 -14.66 3.10 2.76
C GLY A 86 -14.45 4.25 1.78
N THR A 87 -14.27 5.48 2.28
CA THR A 87 -13.99 6.65 1.42
C THR A 87 -12.63 6.59 0.72
N ARG A 88 -11.76 5.68 1.15
CA ARG A 88 -10.43 5.41 0.57
C ARG A 88 -10.29 3.93 0.21
N GLU A 89 -11.40 3.21 0.04
CA GLU A 89 -11.40 1.81 -0.37
C GLU A 89 -10.67 1.66 -1.70
N VAL A 90 -9.66 0.80 -1.73
CA VAL A 90 -8.94 0.48 -2.95
C VAL A 90 -9.68 -0.61 -3.73
N ASN A 91 -9.55 -0.58 -5.07
CA ASN A 91 -10.26 -1.48 -5.96
C ASN A 91 -9.67 -2.91 -5.94
N LEU A 92 -9.99 -3.67 -4.90
CA LEU A 92 -9.58 -5.06 -4.72
C LEU A 92 -10.66 -6.03 -5.17
N SER A 93 -10.23 -7.16 -5.72
CA SER A 93 -11.12 -8.28 -5.99
C SER A 93 -11.50 -8.97 -4.67
N SER A 94 -12.66 -9.63 -4.62
CA SER A 94 -13.13 -10.23 -3.36
C SER A 94 -12.23 -11.38 -2.90
N ASP A 95 -11.67 -12.14 -3.83
CA ASP A 95 -10.69 -13.21 -3.57
C ASP A 95 -9.39 -12.70 -2.93
N VAL A 96 -9.02 -11.43 -3.12
CA VAL A 96 -7.88 -10.79 -2.45
C VAL A 96 -8.30 -10.11 -1.14
N ARG A 97 -9.45 -9.44 -1.13
CA ARG A 97 -9.95 -8.67 0.03
C ARG A 97 -10.38 -9.57 1.18
N ASP A 98 -11.17 -10.61 0.90
CA ASP A 98 -11.84 -11.39 1.94
C ASP A 98 -10.86 -12.16 2.84
N PRO A 99 -9.75 -12.74 2.34
CA PRO A 99 -8.71 -13.32 3.19
C PRO A 99 -8.09 -12.32 4.17
N ILE A 100 -7.89 -11.07 3.74
CA ILE A 100 -7.32 -10.01 4.60
C ILE A 100 -8.30 -9.66 5.73
N LEU A 101 -9.60 -9.58 5.42
CA LEU A 101 -10.64 -9.32 6.42
C LEU A 101 -10.75 -10.48 7.42
N CYS A 102 -10.69 -11.73 6.95
CA CYS A 102 -10.68 -12.92 7.81
C CYS A 102 -9.50 -12.90 8.80
N VAL A 103 -8.29 -12.56 8.32
CA VAL A 103 -7.11 -12.37 9.17
C VAL A 103 -7.30 -11.24 10.18
N HIS A 104 -7.94 -10.14 9.78
CA HIS A 104 -8.23 -9.04 10.70
C HIS A 104 -9.19 -9.43 11.83
N GLU A 105 -10.22 -10.23 11.53
CA GLU A 105 -11.19 -10.71 12.52
C GLU A 105 -10.59 -11.69 13.52
N GLN A 106 -9.56 -12.44 13.10
CA GLN A 106 -8.83 -13.41 13.93
C GLN A 106 -7.60 -12.81 14.62
N MET A 107 -7.38 -11.51 14.50
CA MET A 107 -6.21 -10.84 15.06
C MET A 107 -6.15 -10.99 16.58
N GLY A 108 -5.07 -11.60 17.07
CA GLY A 108 -4.82 -11.81 18.51
C GLY A 108 -3.78 -10.84 19.06
N GLU A 109 -2.95 -11.33 19.98
CA GLU A 109 -1.89 -10.56 20.63
C GLU A 109 -0.76 -10.11 19.69
N MET A 110 -0.56 -10.82 18.57
CA MET A 110 0.42 -10.46 17.56
C MET A 110 -0.28 -9.75 16.40
N PRO A 111 0.30 -8.65 15.87
CA PRO A 111 -0.19 -8.11 14.62
C PRO A 111 -0.05 -9.16 13.49
N PRO A 112 -0.89 -9.10 12.45
CA PRO A 112 -0.80 -10.04 11.33
C PRO A 112 0.52 -9.97 10.57
N ASP A 113 0.88 -11.02 9.84
CA ASP A 113 2.06 -10.97 8.99
C ASP A 113 1.85 -10.00 7.80
N PRO A 114 2.82 -9.13 7.46
CA PRO A 114 2.73 -8.24 6.30
C PRO A 114 2.52 -8.92 4.95
N ASP A 115 2.82 -10.21 4.83
CA ASP A 115 2.60 -10.98 3.60
C ASP A 115 1.12 -11.19 3.27
N HIS A 116 0.22 -11.06 4.25
CA HIS A 116 -1.22 -11.05 3.99
C HIS A 116 -1.65 -9.86 3.10
N LEU A 117 -0.90 -8.76 3.09
CA LEU A 117 -1.18 -7.60 2.23
C LEU A 117 -0.54 -7.71 0.85
N LYS A 118 0.35 -8.68 0.62
CA LYS A 118 1.13 -8.76 -0.63
C LYS A 118 0.22 -8.86 -1.87
N PRO A 119 -0.81 -9.74 -1.92
CA PRO A 119 -1.68 -9.82 -3.09
C PRO A 119 -2.43 -8.52 -3.39
N ALA A 120 -2.85 -7.81 -2.34
CA ALA A 120 -3.51 -6.51 -2.49
C ALA A 120 -2.55 -5.43 -3.01
N VAL A 121 -1.31 -5.42 -2.53
CA VAL A 121 -0.27 -4.50 -3.00
C VAL A 121 0.07 -4.78 -4.47
N ASP A 122 0.24 -6.05 -4.84
CA ASP A 122 0.51 -6.46 -6.22
C ASP A 122 -0.63 -6.01 -7.15
N GLN A 123 -1.89 -6.26 -6.77
CA GLN A 123 -3.06 -5.83 -7.54
C GLN A 123 -3.12 -4.31 -7.74
N MET A 124 -2.69 -3.52 -6.74
CA MET A 124 -2.63 -2.05 -6.86
C MET A 124 -1.52 -1.58 -7.80
N TYR A 125 -0.36 -2.26 -7.79
CA TYR A 125 0.68 -2.00 -8.79
C TYR A 125 0.20 -2.33 -10.21
N ASP A 126 -0.44 -3.48 -10.39
CA ASP A 126 -1.02 -3.89 -11.67
C ASP A 126 -2.05 -2.87 -12.16
N LEU A 127 -2.94 -2.40 -11.28
CA LEU A 127 -3.94 -1.38 -11.61
C LEU A 127 -3.28 -0.06 -12.04
N MET A 128 -2.27 0.42 -11.31
CA MET A 128 -1.54 1.63 -11.68
C MET A 128 -0.85 1.47 -13.04
N GLU A 129 -0.28 0.31 -13.32
CA GLU A 129 0.44 0.05 -14.57
C GLU A 129 -0.52 -0.10 -15.76
N SER A 130 -1.59 -0.88 -15.62
CA SER A 130 -2.53 -1.17 -16.70
C SER A 130 -3.48 -0.03 -17.01
N SER A 131 -3.90 0.73 -15.98
CA SER A 131 -5.05 1.62 -16.07
C SER A 131 -4.73 3.09 -15.83
N VAL A 132 -3.61 3.42 -15.17
CA VAL A 132 -3.26 4.80 -14.81
C VAL A 132 -2.05 5.32 -15.58
N LEU A 133 -1.02 4.48 -15.79
CA LEU A 133 0.27 4.92 -16.32
C LEU A 133 0.14 5.55 -17.71
N VAL A 134 -0.49 4.87 -18.67
CA VAL A 134 -0.60 5.39 -20.04
C VAL A 134 -1.42 6.69 -20.11
N PRO A 135 -2.61 6.78 -19.50
CA PRO A 135 -3.35 8.04 -19.40
C PRO A 135 -2.54 9.20 -18.78
N PHE A 136 -1.79 8.92 -17.70
CA PHE A 136 -0.89 9.91 -17.10
C PHE A 136 0.17 10.40 -18.09
N LEU A 137 0.88 9.47 -18.74
CA LEU A 137 1.94 9.82 -19.69
C LEU A 137 1.41 10.69 -20.84
N ASN A 138 0.23 10.36 -21.36
CA ASN A 138 -0.44 11.10 -22.43
C ASN A 138 -0.95 12.48 -21.96
N SER A 139 -1.36 12.63 -20.70
CA SER A 139 -1.85 13.91 -20.18
C SER A 139 -0.79 15.03 -20.17
N LEU A 140 0.49 14.66 -20.06
CA LEU A 140 1.63 15.59 -20.04
C LEU A 140 2.40 15.66 -21.36
N SER A 141 2.11 14.73 -22.28
CA SER A 141 2.68 14.67 -23.63
C SER A 141 1.70 13.92 -24.56
N PRO A 142 0.67 14.63 -25.05
CA PRO A 142 -0.36 14.06 -25.94
C PRO A 142 0.22 13.41 -27.19
#